data_AF-A0A934CCI7-F1
#
_entry.id   AF-A0A934CCI7-F1
#
_cell.length_a   1.000
_cell.length_b   1.000
_cell.length_c   1.000
_cell.angle_alpha   90.00
_cell.angle_beta   90.00
_cell.angle_gamma   90.00
#
_symmetry.space_group_name_H-M   'P 1'
#
loop_
_entity.id
_entity.type
_entity.pdbx_description
1 polymer ?
#
loop_
_entity_poly.entity_id
_entity_poly.type
_entity_poly.pdbx_seq_one_letter_code
_entity_poly.pdbx_strand_id
1 'polypeptide(L)'
;MSETYQSKRERWQRMLESLPEGLRGHVSLRNVEAVSALTPQAQERLEEAIQAGLKRIPRALEQLRTNPNTSVADLLIPPTQFVAEPPQPEPEFPGHIQKQLADLIQACFPDMPRISAEALANSDVMDVARNVAQAHDRLFKSNHVRTDFVMMVLHSLMRQTLERLEEVIEATPALRHNFNQSQLPWKSNDRRNTNA
;
A
#
# COMPACT_ATOMS: atom_id res chain seq x y z
N MET A 1 17.12 -34.45 10.95
CA MET A 1 18.00 -34.44 9.77
C MET A 1 17.52 -33.33 8.86
N SER A 2 18.12 -32.15 8.93
CA SER A 2 17.78 -31.01 8.08
C SER A 2 18.27 -31.28 6.66
N GLU A 3 17.37 -31.17 5.67
CA GLU A 3 17.70 -31.27 4.26
C GLU A 3 18.79 -30.25 3.90
N THR A 4 19.88 -30.68 3.28
CA THR A 4 20.95 -29.75 2.85
C THR A 4 20.48 -28.92 1.67
N TYR A 5 21.02 -27.70 1.52
CA TYR A 5 20.66 -26.81 0.42
C TYR A 5 20.88 -27.45 -0.97
N GLN A 6 21.92 -28.29 -1.10
CA GLN A 6 22.21 -29.03 -2.33
C GLN A 6 21.11 -30.05 -2.65
N SER A 7 20.71 -30.89 -1.68
CA SER A 7 19.61 -31.84 -1.86
C SER A 7 18.29 -31.15 -2.23
N LYS A 8 18.01 -29.99 -1.61
CA LYS A 8 16.81 -29.20 -1.91
C LYS A 8 16.82 -28.63 -3.33
N ARG A 9 17.99 -28.15 -3.78
CA ARG A 9 18.16 -27.62 -5.13
C ARG A 9 17.99 -28.71 -6.20
N GLU A 10 18.58 -29.88 -6.00
CA GLU A 10 18.39 -31.02 -6.90
C GLU A 10 16.93 -31.46 -6.97
N ARG A 11 16.23 -31.46 -5.84
CA ARG A 11 14.79 -31.75 -5.78
C ARG A 11 13.99 -30.74 -6.59
N TRP A 12 14.23 -29.44 -6.40
CA TRP A 12 13.56 -28.41 -7.20
C TRP A 12 13.89 -28.51 -8.69
N GLN A 13 15.11 -28.91 -9.04
CA GLN A 13 15.50 -29.09 -10.44
C GLN A 13 14.76 -30.27 -11.09
N ARG A 14 14.66 -31.41 -10.40
CA ARG A 14 13.83 -32.55 -10.85
C ARG A 14 12.35 -32.17 -11.00
N MET A 15 11.84 -31.35 -10.07
CA MET A 15 10.45 -30.87 -10.14
C MET A 15 10.24 -29.92 -11.32
N LEU A 16 11.20 -29.04 -11.63
CA LEU A 16 11.16 -28.17 -12.80
C LEU A 16 11.16 -28.99 -14.10
N GLU A 17 12.00 -30.04 -14.18
CA GLU A 17 12.07 -30.95 -15.33
C GLU A 17 10.76 -31.75 -15.54
N SER A 18 10.02 -32.01 -14.46
CA SER A 18 8.71 -32.69 -14.53
C SER A 18 7.53 -31.80 -14.95
N LEU A 19 7.71 -30.47 -14.97
CA LEU A 19 6.65 -29.54 -15.38
C LEU A 19 6.44 -29.56 -16.90
N PRO A 20 5.26 -29.12 -17.39
CA PRO A 20 5.00 -28.85 -18.80
C PRO A 20 6.06 -27.94 -19.42
N GLU A 21 6.43 -28.18 -20.67
CA GLU A 21 7.53 -27.48 -21.36
C GLU A 21 7.34 -25.96 -21.38
N GLY A 22 6.11 -25.48 -21.60
CA GLY A 22 5.81 -24.05 -21.60
C GLY A 22 5.87 -23.37 -20.22
N LEU A 23 6.05 -24.12 -19.13
CA LEU A 23 6.28 -23.55 -17.79
C LEU A 23 7.76 -23.53 -17.40
N ARG A 24 8.58 -24.43 -17.92
CA ARG A 24 9.99 -24.62 -17.51
C ARG A 24 10.84 -23.36 -17.68
N GLY A 25 10.58 -22.57 -18.73
CA GLY A 25 11.31 -21.33 -19.03
C GLY A 25 10.82 -20.10 -18.27
N HIS A 26 9.66 -20.17 -17.62
CA HIS A 26 8.99 -19.00 -17.03
C HIS A 26 8.87 -19.07 -15.51
N VAL A 27 9.04 -20.25 -14.92
CA VAL A 27 8.94 -20.46 -13.47
C VAL A 27 10.32 -20.39 -12.82
N SER A 28 10.50 -19.47 -11.88
CA SER A 28 11.73 -19.43 -11.06
C SER A 28 11.78 -20.59 -10.06
N LEU A 29 12.98 -21.07 -9.72
CA LEU A 29 13.19 -22.20 -8.78
C LEU A 29 12.45 -22.03 -7.45
N ARG A 30 12.29 -20.79 -6.98
CA ARG A 30 11.55 -20.46 -5.75
C ARG A 30 10.06 -20.83 -5.82
N ASN A 31 9.48 -20.82 -7.02
CA ASN A 31 8.07 -21.05 -7.26
C ASN A 31 7.78 -22.46 -7.80
N VAL A 32 8.80 -23.25 -8.15
CA VAL A 32 8.64 -24.59 -8.74
C VAL A 32 7.80 -25.51 -7.87
N GLU A 33 8.09 -25.54 -6.57
CA GLU A 33 7.32 -26.35 -5.61
C GLU A 33 5.86 -25.92 -5.52
N ALA A 34 5.59 -24.62 -5.69
CA ALA A 34 4.24 -24.10 -5.68
C ALA A 34 3.47 -24.42 -6.96
N VAL A 35 4.13 -24.40 -8.12
CA VAL A 35 3.57 -24.78 -9.42
C VAL A 35 3.31 -26.28 -9.48
N SER A 36 4.27 -27.10 -9.07
CA SER A 36 4.12 -28.56 -9.07
C SER A 36 3.01 -29.06 -8.15
N ALA A 37 2.66 -28.27 -7.12
CA ALA A 37 1.57 -28.58 -6.21
C ALA A 37 0.18 -28.25 -6.79
N LEU A 38 0.11 -27.53 -7.92
CA LEU A 38 -1.15 -27.29 -8.63
C LEU A 38 -1.62 -28.54 -9.35
N THR A 39 -2.93 -28.64 -9.58
CA THR A 39 -3.52 -29.67 -10.46
C THR A 39 -3.04 -29.48 -11.90
N PRO A 40 -3.02 -30.55 -12.73
CA PRO A 40 -2.60 -30.44 -14.13
C PRO A 40 -3.36 -29.37 -14.91
N GLN A 41 -4.67 -29.27 -14.69
CA GLN A 41 -5.53 -28.24 -15.30
C GLN A 41 -5.12 -26.82 -14.89
N ALA A 42 -4.76 -26.61 -13.61
CA ALA A 42 -4.30 -25.32 -13.14
C ALA A 42 -2.90 -24.97 -13.68
N GLN A 43 -2.03 -25.96 -13.91
CA GLN A 43 -0.74 -25.75 -14.57
C GLN A 43 -0.92 -25.30 -16.03
N GLU A 44 -1.84 -25.94 -16.76
CA GLU A 44 -2.19 -25.54 -18.14
C GLU A 44 -2.73 -24.10 -18.19
N ARG A 45 -3.61 -23.72 -17.26
CA ARG A 45 -4.11 -22.33 -17.17
C ARG A 45 -3.03 -21.32 -16.82
N LEU A 46 -2.06 -21.70 -15.98
CA LEU A 46 -0.92 -20.85 -15.69
C LEU A 46 -0.04 -20.65 -16.93
N GLU A 47 0.15 -21.71 -17.72
CA GLU A 47 0.91 -21.68 -18.97
C GLU A 47 0.25 -20.74 -19.99
N GLU A 48 -1.04 -20.90 -20.23
CA GLU A 48 -1.82 -20.03 -21.12
C GLU A 48 -1.75 -18.56 -20.67
N ALA A 49 -1.85 -18.29 -19.36
CA ALA A 49 -1.73 -16.93 -18.83
C ALA A 49 -0.33 -16.34 -19.02
N ILE A 50 0.73 -17.13 -18.85
CA ILE A 50 2.10 -16.69 -19.10
C ILE A 50 2.29 -16.34 -20.58
N GLN A 51 1.81 -17.19 -21.49
CA GLN A 51 1.85 -16.94 -22.94
C GLN A 51 1.07 -15.67 -23.31
N ALA A 52 -0.03 -15.41 -22.62
CA ALA A 52 -0.86 -14.23 -22.82
C ALA A 52 -0.35 -12.97 -22.08
N GLY A 53 0.82 -13.03 -21.45
CA GLY A 53 1.53 -11.85 -20.90
C GLY A 53 1.47 -11.66 -19.39
N LEU A 54 1.19 -12.72 -18.61
CA LEU A 54 1.16 -12.66 -17.14
C LEU A 54 2.51 -12.22 -16.56
N LYS A 55 2.52 -11.06 -15.89
CA LYS A 55 3.74 -10.49 -15.27
C LYS A 55 3.99 -10.95 -13.83
N ARG A 56 2.99 -11.50 -13.12
CA ARG A 56 3.05 -11.80 -11.67
C ARG A 56 2.65 -13.24 -11.35
N ILE A 57 3.62 -14.16 -11.43
CA ILE A 57 3.43 -15.60 -11.16
C ILE A 57 2.95 -15.91 -9.73
N PRO A 58 3.52 -15.33 -8.64
CA PRO A 58 3.11 -15.69 -7.28
C PRO A 58 1.62 -15.49 -6.99
N ARG A 59 1.02 -14.46 -7.60
CA ARG A 59 -0.41 -14.16 -7.44
C ARG A 59 -1.29 -15.17 -8.16
N ALA A 60 -0.96 -15.49 -9.42
CA ALA A 60 -1.69 -16.48 -10.19
C ALA A 60 -1.67 -17.85 -9.49
N LEU A 61 -0.55 -18.19 -8.84
CA LEU A 61 -0.44 -19.40 -8.01
C LEU A 61 -1.41 -19.39 -6.82
N GLU A 62 -1.58 -18.28 -6.12
CA GLU A 62 -2.55 -18.16 -5.02
C GLU A 62 -4.00 -18.30 -5.52
N GLN A 63 -4.33 -17.66 -6.65
CA GLN A 63 -5.66 -17.76 -7.26
C GLN A 63 -5.96 -19.19 -7.71
N LEU A 64 -5.02 -19.86 -8.40
CA LEU A 64 -5.18 -21.22 -8.89
C LEU A 64 -5.19 -22.27 -7.78
N ARG A 65 -4.50 -22.02 -6.66
CA ARG A 65 -4.61 -22.86 -5.45
C ARG A 65 -6.02 -22.78 -4.84
N THR A 66 -6.63 -21.60 -4.87
CA THR A 66 -7.96 -21.37 -4.30
C THR A 66 -9.06 -21.85 -5.24
N ASN A 67 -8.93 -21.57 -6.53
CA ASN A 67 -9.86 -21.98 -7.57
C ASN A 67 -9.09 -22.42 -8.84
N PRO A 68 -8.90 -23.74 -9.04
CA PRO A 68 -8.23 -24.28 -10.23
C PRO A 68 -8.88 -23.91 -11.56
N ASN A 69 -10.16 -23.52 -11.56
CA ASN A 69 -10.93 -23.17 -12.76
C ASN A 69 -10.88 -21.68 -13.12
N THR A 70 -10.06 -20.87 -12.42
CA THR A 70 -9.88 -19.45 -12.72
C THR A 70 -9.52 -19.26 -14.21
N SER A 71 -10.20 -18.33 -14.88
CA SER A 71 -10.00 -18.11 -16.32
C SER A 71 -8.66 -17.41 -16.58
N VAL A 72 -8.09 -17.58 -17.79
CA VAL A 72 -6.87 -16.88 -18.19
C VAL A 72 -7.04 -15.37 -18.12
N ALA A 73 -8.22 -14.86 -18.48
CA ALA A 73 -8.55 -13.44 -18.35
C ALA A 73 -8.46 -12.99 -16.88
N ASP A 74 -9.00 -13.75 -15.94
CA ASP A 74 -8.97 -13.42 -14.50
C ASP A 74 -7.57 -13.55 -13.86
N LEU A 75 -6.68 -14.33 -14.47
CA LEU A 75 -5.26 -14.43 -14.07
C LEU A 75 -4.44 -13.25 -14.61
N LEU A 76 -4.72 -12.83 -15.85
CA LEU A 76 -4.06 -11.70 -16.51
C LEU A 76 -4.51 -10.36 -15.97
N ILE A 77 -5.80 -10.23 -15.72
CA ILE A 77 -6.39 -9.08 -15.07
C ILE A 77 -5.89 -9.18 -13.63
N PRO A 78 -5.01 -8.27 -13.16
CA PRO A 78 -4.80 -8.18 -11.73
C PRO A 78 -6.19 -7.99 -11.15
N PRO A 79 -6.72 -8.80 -10.19
CA PRO A 79 -7.92 -8.44 -9.48
C PRO A 79 -7.80 -6.98 -9.16
N THR A 80 -8.65 -6.20 -9.81
CA THR A 80 -9.18 -5.01 -9.24
C THR A 80 -9.73 -5.54 -7.92
N GLN A 81 -8.93 -5.44 -6.86
CA GLN A 81 -9.48 -5.25 -5.53
C GLN A 81 -10.08 -3.84 -5.50
N PHE A 82 -11.03 -3.67 -6.41
CA PHE A 82 -12.13 -2.75 -6.51
C PHE A 82 -13.05 -3.54 -7.42
N VAL A 83 -13.67 -4.59 -6.87
CA VAL A 83 -15.10 -4.67 -7.07
C VAL A 83 -15.59 -3.34 -6.53
N ALA A 84 -15.66 -2.34 -7.43
CA ALA A 84 -16.65 -1.32 -7.28
C ALA A 84 -17.94 -2.15 -7.22
N GLU A 85 -18.49 -2.27 -6.01
CA GLU A 85 -19.93 -2.39 -5.90
C GLU A 85 -20.56 -1.45 -6.94
N PRO A 86 -21.68 -1.85 -7.57
CA PRO A 86 -22.44 -0.93 -8.44
C PRO A 86 -22.50 0.38 -7.69
N PRO A 87 -22.05 1.52 -8.26
CA PRO A 87 -21.60 2.69 -7.51
C PRO A 87 -22.53 2.88 -6.34
N GLN A 88 -22.12 2.36 -5.17
CA GLN A 88 -22.79 2.75 -3.96
C GLN A 88 -22.55 4.25 -4.01
N PRO A 89 -23.59 5.09 -3.93
CA PRO A 89 -23.34 6.51 -3.78
C PRO A 89 -22.32 6.58 -2.66
N GLU A 90 -21.08 6.99 -2.99
CA GLU A 90 -20.02 7.10 -2.00
C GLU A 90 -20.69 7.85 -0.87
N PRO A 91 -20.79 7.29 0.35
CA PRO A 91 -21.28 8.09 1.43
C PRO A 91 -20.38 9.31 1.42
N GLU A 92 -21.02 10.47 1.23
CA GLU A 92 -20.44 11.80 1.31
C GLU A 92 -19.28 11.72 2.29
N PHE A 93 -18.05 11.97 1.80
CA PHE A 93 -16.81 12.12 2.57
C PHE A 93 -16.91 11.67 4.04
N PRO A 94 -16.23 10.58 4.46
CA PRO A 94 -16.40 10.03 5.81
C PRO A 94 -16.37 11.14 6.85
N GLY A 95 -17.50 11.39 7.54
CA GLY A 95 -17.67 12.57 8.39
C GLY A 95 -16.61 12.69 9.48
N HIS A 96 -15.93 11.59 9.83
CA HIS A 96 -14.79 11.61 10.75
C HIS A 96 -13.55 12.31 10.17
N ILE A 97 -13.28 12.22 8.87
CA ILE A 97 -12.15 12.89 8.20
C ILE A 97 -12.41 14.40 8.12
N GLN A 98 -13.64 14.79 7.76
CA GLN A 98 -14.03 16.21 7.75
C GLN A 98 -13.90 16.82 9.14
N LYS A 99 -14.42 16.11 10.16
CA LYS A 99 -14.30 16.53 11.56
C LYS A 99 -12.83 16.66 11.97
N GLN A 100 -12.01 15.67 11.64
CA GLN A 100 -10.58 15.68 11.94
C GLN A 100 -9.86 16.87 11.29
N LEU A 101 -10.17 17.19 10.03
CA LEU A 101 -9.59 18.34 9.36
C LEU A 101 -10.06 19.66 9.98
N ALA A 102 -11.34 19.79 10.32
CA ALA A 102 -11.84 20.97 11.02
C ALA A 102 -11.15 21.14 12.39
N ASP A 103 -10.93 20.04 13.13
CA ASP A 103 -10.17 20.05 14.40
C ASP A 103 -8.73 20.53 14.19
N LEU A 104 -8.04 20.03 13.15
CA LEU A 104 -6.68 20.45 12.80
C LEU A 104 -6.62 21.92 12.36
N ILE A 105 -7.59 22.39 11.58
CA ILE A 105 -7.69 23.80 11.18
C ILE A 105 -7.83 24.68 12.41
N GLN A 106 -8.67 24.31 13.38
CA GLN A 106 -8.82 25.09 14.61
C GLN A 106 -7.56 25.05 15.50
N ALA A 107 -6.80 23.95 15.48
CA ALA A 107 -5.50 23.90 16.15
C ALA A 107 -4.47 24.86 15.51
N CYS A 108 -4.55 25.04 14.19
CA CYS A 108 -3.74 26.01 13.45
C CYS A 108 -4.22 27.46 13.65
N PHE A 109 -5.53 27.67 13.72
CA PHE A 109 -6.21 28.97 13.76
C PHE A 109 -7.22 29.00 14.92
N PRO A 110 -6.78 29.22 16.16
CA PRO A 110 -7.62 29.05 17.35
C PRO A 110 -8.80 30.03 17.43
N ASP A 111 -8.68 31.20 16.82
CA ASP A 111 -9.75 32.20 16.77
C ASP A 111 -10.82 31.88 15.70
N MET A 112 -10.60 30.86 14.85
CA MET A 112 -11.54 30.51 13.80
C MET A 112 -12.79 29.80 14.36
N PRO A 113 -14.01 30.34 14.10
CA PRO A 113 -15.25 29.68 14.50
C PRO A 113 -15.38 28.29 13.89
N ARG A 114 -16.02 27.37 14.62
CA ARG A 114 -16.17 25.97 14.18
C ARG A 114 -16.79 25.83 12.80
N ILE A 115 -17.87 26.58 12.56
CA ILE A 115 -18.61 26.55 11.29
C ILE A 115 -17.69 26.96 10.13
N SER A 116 -16.81 27.94 10.34
CA SER A 116 -15.84 28.37 9.34
C SER A 116 -14.76 27.32 9.10
N ALA A 117 -14.29 26.64 10.15
CA ALA A 117 -13.31 25.56 10.03
C ALA A 117 -13.87 24.36 9.26
N GLU A 118 -15.13 23.99 9.52
CA GLU A 118 -15.84 22.93 8.79
C GLU A 118 -16.09 23.31 7.32
N ALA A 119 -16.52 24.55 7.06
CA ALA A 119 -16.67 25.05 5.70
C ALA A 119 -15.33 25.04 4.94
N LEU A 120 -14.24 25.48 5.59
CA LEU A 120 -12.90 25.46 5.01
C LEU A 120 -12.43 24.02 4.76
N ALA A 121 -12.63 23.10 5.71
CA ALA A 121 -12.29 21.68 5.58
C ALA A 121 -12.98 21.01 4.38
N ASN A 122 -14.13 21.53 3.94
CA ASN A 122 -14.92 21.05 2.80
C ASN A 122 -14.69 21.84 1.50
N SER A 123 -13.97 22.95 1.55
CA SER A 123 -13.70 23.79 0.36
C SER A 123 -12.65 23.18 -0.57
N ASP A 124 -12.66 23.53 -1.86
CA ASP A 124 -11.72 23.01 -2.87
C ASP A 124 -10.24 23.26 -2.52
N VAL A 125 -9.94 24.38 -1.85
CA VAL A 125 -8.56 24.68 -1.43
C VAL A 125 -7.98 23.66 -0.45
N MET A 126 -8.84 22.88 0.23
CA MET A 126 -8.44 21.83 1.17
C MET A 126 -8.43 20.42 0.54
N ASP A 127 -8.64 20.28 -0.77
CA ASP A 127 -8.63 18.98 -1.47
C ASP A 127 -7.34 18.19 -1.22
N VAL A 128 -6.18 18.85 -1.27
CA VAL A 128 -4.88 18.20 -1.05
C VAL A 128 -4.80 17.64 0.37
N ALA A 129 -5.22 18.41 1.38
CA ALA A 129 -5.23 17.97 2.76
C ALA A 129 -6.23 16.81 3.00
N ARG A 130 -7.41 16.87 2.37
CA ARG A 130 -8.40 15.78 2.38
C ARG A 130 -7.84 14.49 1.82
N ASN A 131 -7.21 14.55 0.65
CA ASN A 131 -6.63 13.38 0.00
C ASN A 131 -5.52 12.75 0.86
N VAL A 132 -4.68 13.57 1.50
CA VAL A 132 -3.63 13.08 2.41
C VAL A 132 -4.24 12.46 3.68
N ALA A 133 -5.26 13.08 4.27
CA ALA A 133 -5.95 12.54 5.45
C ALA A 133 -6.65 11.20 5.13
N GLN A 134 -7.27 11.07 3.95
CA GLN A 134 -7.84 9.81 3.48
C GLN A 134 -6.76 8.74 3.27
N ALA A 135 -5.62 9.10 2.68
CA ALA A 135 -4.51 8.16 2.52
C ALA A 135 -3.97 7.68 3.88
N HIS A 136 -3.89 8.57 4.88
CA HIS A 136 -3.51 8.22 6.26
C HIS A 136 -4.53 7.28 6.91
N ASP A 137 -5.82 7.57 6.79
CA ASP A 137 -6.88 6.70 7.32
C ASP A 137 -6.82 5.30 6.70
N ARG A 138 -6.64 5.21 5.38
CA ARG A 138 -6.46 3.93 4.65
C ARG A 138 -5.19 3.20 5.08
N LEU A 139 -4.10 3.93 5.34
CA LEU A 139 -2.84 3.35 5.79
C LEU A 139 -3.03 2.55 7.08
N PHE A 140 -3.66 3.14 8.09
CA PHE A 140 -3.85 2.49 9.39
C PHE A 140 -4.92 1.40 9.39
N LYS A 141 -5.83 1.40 8.41
CA LYS A 141 -6.77 0.30 8.17
C LYS A 141 -6.13 -0.89 7.45
N SER A 142 -4.93 -0.75 6.89
CA SER A 142 -4.24 -1.82 6.18
C SER A 142 -3.70 -2.89 7.13
N ASN A 143 -3.94 -4.17 6.82
CA ASN A 143 -3.36 -5.30 7.54
C ASN A 143 -1.83 -5.39 7.41
N HIS A 144 -1.26 -4.70 6.42
CA HIS A 144 0.17 -4.77 6.11
C HIS A 144 1.02 -3.73 6.86
N VAL A 145 0.41 -2.74 7.53
CA VAL A 145 1.15 -1.69 8.24
C VAL A 145 2.02 -2.25 9.38
N ARG A 146 1.66 -3.43 9.90
CA ARG A 146 2.39 -4.13 10.96
C ARG A 146 3.57 -4.95 10.47
N THR A 147 3.76 -5.09 9.16
CA THR A 147 4.91 -5.81 8.60
C THR A 147 6.17 -4.96 8.71
N ASP A 148 7.26 -5.51 9.24
CA ASP A 148 8.51 -4.78 9.50
C ASP A 148 9.01 -3.98 8.30
N PHE A 149 9.11 -4.61 7.12
CA PHE A 149 9.55 -3.95 5.89
C PHE A 149 8.63 -2.79 5.49
N VAL A 150 7.32 -2.99 5.62
CA VAL A 150 6.32 -1.96 5.27
C VAL A 150 6.41 -0.80 6.25
N MET A 151 6.46 -1.07 7.55
CA MET A 151 6.59 -0.06 8.59
C MET A 151 7.89 0.75 8.44
N MET A 152 9.02 0.10 8.16
CA MET A 152 10.30 0.78 7.95
C MET A 152 10.26 1.73 6.74
N VAL A 153 9.70 1.28 5.62
CA VAL A 153 9.56 2.09 4.40
C VAL A 153 8.62 3.26 4.64
N LEU A 154 7.46 3.02 5.26
CA LEU A 154 6.50 4.06 5.60
C LEU A 154 7.08 5.09 6.56
N HIS A 155 7.75 4.65 7.62
CA HIS A 155 8.40 5.55 8.56
C HIS A 155 9.44 6.45 7.87
N SER A 156 10.27 5.86 6.99
CA SER A 156 11.27 6.60 6.23
C SER A 156 10.62 7.60 5.26
N LEU A 157 9.54 7.20 4.59
CA LEU A 157 8.78 8.07 3.69
C LEU A 157 8.12 9.24 4.43
N MET A 158 7.51 8.98 5.60
CA MET A 158 6.88 10.02 6.42
C MET A 158 7.92 11.01 6.95
N ARG A 159 9.11 10.53 7.34
CA ARG A 159 10.21 11.40 7.74
C ARG A 159 10.66 12.31 6.60
N GLN A 160 10.91 11.77 5.41
CA GLN A 160 11.29 12.58 4.24
C GLN A 160 10.21 13.59 3.86
N THR A 161 8.95 13.20 3.98
CA THR A 161 7.81 14.10 3.70
C THR A 161 7.78 15.25 4.70
N LEU A 162 7.98 14.98 5.99
CA LEU A 162 8.05 16.00 7.03
C LEU A 162 9.21 16.96 6.79
N GLU A 163 10.41 16.44 6.51
CA GLU A 163 11.60 17.26 6.23
C GLU A 163 11.34 18.22 5.05
N ARG A 164 10.71 17.74 3.96
CA ARG A 164 10.33 18.58 2.81
C ARG A 164 9.27 19.63 3.15
N LEU A 165 8.27 19.28 3.96
CA LEU A 165 7.26 20.26 4.40
C LEU A 165 7.90 21.35 5.28
N GLU A 166 8.83 20.97 6.15
CA GLU A 166 9.57 21.91 6.99
C GLU A 166 10.42 22.87 6.14
N GLU A 167 11.08 22.38 5.09
CA GLU A 167 11.80 23.21 4.11
C GLU A 167 10.88 24.23 3.43
N VAL A 168 9.68 23.82 3.01
CA VAL A 168 8.70 24.72 2.38
C VAL A 168 8.22 25.81 3.35
N ILE A 169 7.98 25.45 4.61
CA ILE A 169 7.55 26.40 5.65
C ILE A 169 8.66 27.40 5.96
N GLU A 170 9.91 26.94 6.12
CA GLU A 170 11.05 27.83 6.38
C GLU A 170 11.34 28.78 5.21
N ALA A 171 11.16 28.30 3.98
CA ALA A 171 11.29 29.12 2.78
C ALA A 171 10.15 30.17 2.64
N THR A 172 9.05 30.04 3.39
CA THR A 172 7.86 30.88 3.24
C THR A 172 7.58 31.68 4.52
N PRO A 173 7.95 32.99 4.59
CA PRO A 173 7.84 33.79 5.81
C PRO A 173 6.45 33.86 6.42
N ALA A 174 5.40 33.92 5.60
CA ALA A 174 4.01 33.93 6.05
C ALA A 174 3.60 32.61 6.72
N LEU A 175 4.02 31.47 6.17
CA LEU A 175 3.77 30.17 6.78
C LEU A 175 4.50 30.05 8.11
N ARG A 176 5.78 30.43 8.16
CA ARG A 176 6.57 30.42 9.39
C ARG A 176 5.94 31.27 10.50
N HIS A 177 5.42 32.45 10.16
CA HIS A 177 4.70 33.30 11.11
C HIS A 177 3.45 32.61 11.66
N ASN A 178 2.63 32.03 10.78
CA ASN A 178 1.41 31.32 11.17
C ASN A 178 1.70 30.10 12.05
N PHE A 179 2.75 29.31 11.75
CA PHE A 179 3.15 28.18 12.58
C PHE A 179 3.61 28.60 13.98
N ASN A 180 4.33 29.72 14.10
CA ASN A 180 4.74 30.26 15.41
C ASN A 180 3.57 30.77 16.26
N GLN A 181 2.45 31.14 15.64
CA GLN A 181 1.23 31.58 16.34
C GLN A 181 0.25 30.42 16.60
N SER A 182 0.42 29.31 15.89
CA SER A 182 -0.40 28.11 16.07
C SER A 182 -0.07 27.38 17.38
N GLN A 183 -0.98 26.52 17.83
CA GLN A 183 -0.72 25.63 18.97
C GLN A 183 0.04 24.36 18.58
N LEU A 184 0.47 24.24 17.32
CA LEU A 184 1.14 23.05 16.83
C LEU A 184 2.62 23.07 17.23
N PRO A 185 3.18 21.93 17.68
CA PRO A 185 4.60 21.83 17.96
C PRO A 185 5.40 21.99 16.67
N TRP A 186 6.00 23.17 16.49
CA TRP A 186 6.90 23.50 15.38
C TRP A 186 8.36 23.30 15.80
N LYS A 187 9.12 22.50 15.03
CA LYS A 187 10.49 21.97 15.31
C LYS A 187 10.62 21.17 16.61
N SER A 188 10.71 19.83 16.48
CA SER A 188 11.04 18.89 17.56
C SER A 188 12.52 18.91 17.98
N ASN A 189 13.15 20.08 18.14
CA ASN A 189 14.56 20.13 18.53
C ASN A 189 14.83 19.77 20.00
N ASP A 190 13.82 19.64 20.86
CA ASP A 190 14.02 19.30 22.28
C ASP A 190 13.78 17.84 22.67
N ARG A 191 13.30 16.97 21.77
CA ARG A 191 13.00 15.56 22.13
C ARG A 191 13.83 14.49 21.44
N ARG A 192 14.62 14.83 20.42
CA ARG A 192 15.41 13.82 19.67
C ARG A 192 16.86 13.66 20.14
N ASN A 193 17.33 14.47 21.11
CA ASN A 193 18.72 14.44 21.62
C ASN A 193 18.87 14.00 23.09
N THR A 194 17.82 13.52 23.76
CA THR A 194 17.98 12.82 25.04
C THR A 194 17.82 11.32 24.80
N ASN A 195 18.90 10.68 24.37
CA ASN A 195 19.27 9.29 24.65
C ASN A 195 20.53 8.97 23.83
N ALA A 196 21.66 9.46 24.34
CA ALA A 196 22.99 8.89 24.11
C ALA A 196 23.41 8.19 25.41
#